data_AF-H2ZTE4-F1
#
_entry.id   AF-H2ZTE4-F1
#
_cell.length_a   1.000
_cell.length_b   1.000
_cell.length_c   1.000
_cell.angle_alpha   90.00
_cell.angle_beta   90.00
_cell.angle_gamma   90.00
#
_symmetry.space_group_name_H-M   'P 1'
#
loop_
_entity.id
_entity.type
_entity.pdbx_description
1 polymer ?
#
loop_
_entity_poly.entity_id
_entity_poly.type
_entity_poly.pdbx_seq_one_letter_code
_entity_poly.pdbx_strand_id
1 'polypeptide(L)'
;TFQDSLLASPIILDLVILTELCQRITFKTESDAEFQTFHSVLSILSFLCKAPLVPEGTPVINAFFRQRSCIENLFRACLGLPCQNHMLLEHKMQKSFVPKKRASTSV
;
A
#
# COMPACT_ATOMS: atom_id res chain seq x y z
N THR A 1 -6.68 6.58 -31.52
CA THR A 1 -7.09 7.87 -30.93
C THR A 1 -7.40 7.64 -29.47
N PHE A 2 -6.61 8.19 -28.56
CA PHE A 2 -6.92 8.17 -27.13
C PHE A 2 -7.91 9.31 -26.86
N GLN A 3 -9.03 8.99 -26.23
CA GLN A 3 -9.96 10.00 -25.77
C GLN A 3 -9.57 10.35 -24.34
N ASP A 4 -8.84 11.45 -24.17
CA ASP A 4 -8.26 11.84 -22.88
C ASP A 4 -9.32 11.99 -21.78
N SER A 5 -10.53 12.43 -22.13
CA SER A 5 -11.65 12.54 -21.18
C SER A 5 -12.13 11.19 -20.64
N LEU A 6 -12.09 10.13 -21.47
CA LEU A 6 -12.49 8.78 -21.06
C LEU A 6 -11.46 8.18 -20.09
N LEU A 7 -10.18 8.54 -20.25
CA LEU A 7 -9.12 8.12 -19.35
C LEU A 7 -9.03 8.98 -18.08
N ALA A 8 -9.35 10.27 -18.16
CA ALA A 8 -9.28 11.20 -17.02
C ALA A 8 -10.43 10.98 -16.02
N SER A 9 -11.63 10.68 -16.49
CA SER A 9 -12.81 10.48 -15.64
C SER A 9 -12.60 9.46 -14.50
N PRO A 10 -12.11 8.23 -14.75
CA PRO A 10 -11.84 7.27 -13.67
C PRO A 10 -10.72 7.73 -12.72
N ILE A 11 -9.69 8.40 -13.23
CA ILE A 11 -8.58 8.92 -12.40
C ILE A 11 -9.09 9.99 -11.42
N ILE A 12 -9.99 10.86 -11.88
CA ILE A 12 -10.61 11.89 -11.04
C ILE A 12 -11.47 11.24 -9.94
N LEU A 13 -12.25 10.20 -10.28
CA LEU A 13 -13.04 9.46 -9.30
C LEU A 13 -12.14 8.81 -8.25
N ASP A 14 -11.06 8.14 -8.67
CA ASP A 14 -10.11 7.51 -7.77
C ASP A 14 -9.46 8.53 -6.83
N LEU A 15 -9.09 9.72 -7.34
CA LEU A 15 -8.55 10.81 -6.54
C LEU A 15 -9.51 11.26 -5.43
N VAL A 16 -10.78 11.49 -5.77
CA VAL A 16 -11.79 11.94 -4.79
C VAL A 16 -12.06 10.86 -3.76
N ILE A 17 -12.23 9.60 -4.19
CA ILE A 17 -12.50 8.46 -3.30
C ILE A 17 -11.33 8.23 -2.34
N LEU A 18 -10.09 8.22 -2.84
CA LEU A 18 -8.91 8.03 -2.00
C LEU A 18 -8.71 9.20 -1.03
N THR A 19 -8.96 10.43 -1.46
CA THR A 19 -8.87 11.61 -0.59
C THR A 19 -9.85 11.52 0.56
N GLU A 20 -11.12 11.19 0.27
CA GLU A 20 -12.18 11.05 1.26
C GLU A 20 -11.88 9.94 2.27
N LEU A 21 -11.41 8.78 1.78
CA LEU A 21 -10.99 7.67 2.62
C LEU A 21 -9.83 8.07 3.55
N CYS A 22 -8.81 8.76 3.03
CA CYS A 22 -7.68 9.22 3.82
C CYS A 22 -8.09 10.18 4.93
N GLN A 23 -9.12 11.01 4.72
CA GLN A 23 -9.65 11.91 5.75
C GLN A 23 -10.35 11.17 6.90
N ARG A 24 -10.86 9.96 6.67
CA ARG A 24 -11.47 9.12 7.72
C ARG A 24 -10.46 8.31 8.52
N ILE A 25 -9.26 8.09 7.97
CA ILE A 25 -8.23 7.30 8.63
C ILE A 25 -7.51 8.19 9.66
N THR A 26 -7.48 7.71 10.90
CA THR A 26 -6.69 8.29 11.98
C THR A 26 -5.76 7.23 12.55
N PHE A 27 -4.58 7.64 13.01
CA PHE A 27 -3.58 6.75 13.56
C PHE A 27 -2.78 7.46 14.66
N LYS A 28 -2.11 6.70 15.50
CA LYS A 28 -1.22 7.22 16.53
C LYS A 28 0.00 6.32 16.64
N THR A 29 1.15 6.91 16.96
CA THR A 29 2.32 6.12 17.36
C THR A 29 2.22 5.75 18.84
N GLU A 30 3.09 4.87 19.32
CA GLU A 30 3.15 4.54 20.76
C GLU A 30 3.48 5.76 21.63
N SER A 31 4.14 6.76 21.03
CA SER A 31 4.56 8.00 21.68
C SER A 31 3.44 9.05 21.74
N ASP A 32 2.41 8.92 20.89
CA ASP A 32 1.38 9.94 20.75
C ASP A 32 0.21 9.72 21.72
N ALA A 33 -0.18 10.78 22.42
CA ALA A 33 -1.33 10.76 23.32
C ALA A 33 -2.67 10.72 22.55
N GLU A 34 -2.74 11.38 21.40
CA GLU A 34 -3.93 11.55 20.59
C GLU A 34 -3.77 10.96 19.19
N PHE A 35 -4.89 10.67 18.55
CA PHE A 35 -4.89 10.25 17.15
C PHE A 35 -4.66 11.44 16.22
N GLN A 36 -3.79 11.25 15.25
CA GLN A 36 -3.51 12.21 14.19
C GLN A 36 -4.05 11.72 12.83
N THR A 37 -4.18 12.67 11.91
CA THR A 37 -4.55 12.45 10.51
C THR A 37 -3.30 12.54 9.62
N PHE A 38 -3.46 12.27 8.32
CA PHE A 38 -2.38 12.46 7.36
C PHE A 38 -1.99 13.93 7.16
N HIS A 39 -0.77 14.14 6.68
CA HIS A 39 -0.31 15.44 6.20
C HIS A 39 -1.18 15.97 5.05
N SER A 40 -1.43 17.28 5.01
CA SER A 40 -2.33 17.94 4.03
C SER A 40 -1.98 17.66 2.56
N VAL A 41 -0.70 17.48 2.25
CA VAL A 41 -0.17 17.19 0.91
C VAL A 41 -0.50 15.77 0.40
N LEU A 42 -1.02 14.85 1.24
CA LEU A 42 -1.50 13.50 0.88
C LEU A 42 -0.67 12.81 -0.22
N SER A 43 0.63 12.57 0.04
CA SER A 43 1.54 11.95 -0.93
C SER A 43 1.13 10.54 -1.40
N ILE A 44 0.16 9.91 -0.74
CA ILE A 44 -0.48 8.64 -1.15
C ILE A 44 -1.14 8.79 -2.54
N LEU A 45 -1.68 9.97 -2.86
CA LEU A 45 -2.33 10.26 -4.15
C LEU A 45 -1.35 10.35 -5.32
N SER A 46 -0.04 10.31 -5.06
CA SER A 46 1.02 10.37 -6.09
C SER A 46 0.89 9.31 -7.17
N PHE A 47 0.24 8.18 -6.86
CA PHE A 47 -0.06 7.12 -7.82
C PHE A 47 -0.89 7.59 -9.03
N LEU A 48 -1.74 8.60 -8.84
CA LEU A 48 -2.67 9.12 -9.84
C LEU A 48 -2.18 10.43 -10.48
N CYS A 49 -1.03 10.95 -10.04
CA CYS A 49 -0.50 12.25 -10.45
C CYS A 49 0.82 12.10 -11.21
N LYS A 50 0.95 12.84 -12.33
CA LYS A 50 2.19 12.86 -13.12
C LYS A 50 3.34 13.59 -12.42
N ALA A 51 3.02 14.64 -11.65
CA ALA A 51 3.97 15.45 -10.89
C ALA A 51 3.46 15.54 -9.45
N PRO A 52 3.78 14.56 -8.59
CA PRO A 52 3.27 14.53 -7.22
C PRO A 52 3.89 15.62 -6.37
N LEU A 53 3.05 16.31 -5.58
CA LEU A 53 3.50 17.17 -4.50
C LEU A 53 3.83 16.29 -3.28
N VAL A 54 4.94 16.57 -2.62
CA VAL A 54 5.37 15.86 -1.41
C VAL A 54 5.68 16.86 -0.30
N PRO A 55 5.53 16.48 0.98
CA PRO A 55 5.91 17.35 2.10
C PRO A 55 7.37 17.79 2.00
N GLU A 56 7.69 18.97 2.52
CA GLU A 56 9.05 19.50 2.52
C GLU A 56 10.04 18.51 3.17
N GLY A 57 11.20 18.32 2.54
CA GLY A 57 12.23 17.40 3.02
C GLY A 57 11.99 15.91 2.71
N THR A 58 10.88 15.54 2.08
CA THR A 58 10.60 14.14 1.69
C THR A 58 11.04 13.83 0.24
N PRO A 59 11.51 12.61 -0.05
CA PRO A 59 11.90 12.24 -1.41
C PRO A 59 10.69 12.02 -2.32
N VAL A 60 10.78 12.53 -3.55
CA VAL A 60 9.77 12.26 -4.59
C VAL A 60 9.95 10.84 -5.13
N ILE A 61 8.93 9.99 -4.95
CA ILE A 61 8.93 8.61 -5.45
C ILE A 61 8.15 8.57 -6.77
N ASN A 62 8.85 8.47 -7.90
CA ASN A 62 8.26 8.35 -9.25
C ASN A 62 8.31 6.91 -9.80
N ALA A 63 7.94 5.94 -8.97
CA ALA A 63 7.89 4.53 -9.34
C ALA A 63 6.48 3.99 -9.11
N PHE A 64 5.74 3.79 -10.21
CA PHE A 64 4.32 3.40 -10.20
C PHE A 64 4.02 2.18 -9.31
N PHE A 65 4.80 1.11 -9.42
CA PHE A 65 4.60 -0.09 -8.60
C PHE A 65 4.89 0.14 -7.11
N ARG A 66 5.83 1.03 -6.77
CA ARG A 66 6.12 1.38 -5.37
C ARG A 66 4.99 2.21 -4.78
N GLN A 67 4.46 3.16 -5.55
CA GLN A 67 3.29 3.95 -5.16
C GLN A 67 2.06 3.06 -4.96
N ARG A 68 1.81 2.12 -5.88
CA ARG A 68 0.74 1.11 -5.74
C ARG A 68 0.90 0.26 -4.49
N SER A 69 2.11 -0.25 -4.25
CA SER A 69 2.41 -1.06 -3.07
C SER A 69 2.23 -0.28 -1.76
N CYS A 70 2.50 1.02 -1.75
CA CYS A 70 2.22 1.90 -0.61
C CYS A 70 0.73 1.95 -0.28
N ILE A 71 -0.12 2.19 -1.28
CA ILE A 71 -1.59 2.21 -1.11
C ILE A 71 -2.09 0.84 -0.63
N GLU A 72 -1.63 -0.24 -1.24
CA GLU A 72 -2.01 -1.61 -0.85
C GLU A 72 -1.64 -1.89 0.60
N ASN A 73 -0.41 -1.59 1.00
CA ASN A 73 0.06 -1.83 2.36
C ASN A 73 -0.65 -0.96 3.39
N LEU A 74 -1.04 0.26 3.04
CA LEU A 74 -1.86 1.10 3.90
C LEU A 74 -3.22 0.43 4.18
N PHE A 75 -3.93 -0.04 3.15
CA PHE A 75 -5.22 -0.70 3.33
C PHE A 75 -5.11 -2.04 4.04
N ARG A 76 -4.02 -2.78 3.81
CA ARG A 76 -3.70 -3.99 4.58
C ARG A 76 -3.51 -3.68 6.06
N ALA A 77 -2.80 -2.60 6.39
CA ALA A 77 -2.63 -2.15 7.77
C ALA A 77 -3.98 -1.78 8.42
N CYS A 78 -4.88 -1.10 7.69
CA CYS A 78 -6.24 -0.83 8.17
C CYS A 78 -7.06 -2.09 8.48
N LEU A 79 -6.73 -3.23 7.86
CA LEU A 79 -7.35 -4.55 8.11
C LEU A 79 -6.57 -5.39 9.13
N GLY A 80 -5.50 -4.88 9.74
CA GLY A 80 -4.62 -5.64 10.64
C GLY A 80 -3.78 -6.71 9.93
N LEU A 81 -3.65 -6.63 8.61
CA LEU A 81 -2.84 -7.56 7.81
C LEU A 81 -1.40 -7.06 7.71
N PRO A 82 -0.40 -7.97 7.72
CA PRO A 82 1.00 -7.59 7.55
C PRO A 82 1.27 -7.03 6.15
N CYS A 83 2.24 -6.13 6.02
CA CYS A 83 2.65 -5.57 4.73
C CYS A 83 3.08 -6.69 3.76
N GLN A 84 2.64 -6.56 2.50
CA GLN A 84 3.07 -7.43 1.42
C GLN A 84 4.53 -7.13 1.09
N ASN A 85 5.38 -8.08 1.42
CA ASN A 85 6.78 -8.09 1.05
C ASN A 85 7.01 -9.25 0.08
N HIS A 86 7.88 -9.05 -0.92
CA HIS A 86 8.17 -10.06 -1.94
C HIS A 86 9.31 -11.00 -1.51
N MET A 87 9.45 -11.27 -0.20
CA MET A 87 10.59 -12.03 0.30
C MET A 87 10.51 -13.53 -0.03
N LEU A 88 9.30 -14.12 0.01
CA LEU A 88 9.03 -15.54 -0.30
C LEU A 88 10.08 -16.49 0.30
N LEU A 89 10.45 -16.25 1.57
CA LEU A 89 11.58 -16.92 2.21
C LEU A 89 11.37 -18.43 2.27
N GLU A 90 10.14 -18.88 2.46
CA GLU A 90 9.73 -20.28 2.45
C GLU A 90 10.21 -21.07 1.22
N HIS A 91 10.43 -20.40 0.09
CA HIS A 91 10.96 -20.99 -1.14
C HIS A 91 12.47 -20.79 -1.33
N LYS A 92 13.10 -19.93 -0.54
CA LYS A 92 14.54 -19.60 -0.60
C LYS A 92 15.35 -20.28 0.51
N MET A 93 14.70 -21.03 1.40
CA MET A 93 15.35 -21.73 2.50
C MET A 93 15.88 -23.11 2.08
N GLN A 94 17.10 -23.44 2.51
CA GLN A 94 17.70 -24.77 2.28
C GLN A 94 17.03 -25.88 3.12
N LYS A 95 16.53 -25.54 4.31
CA LYS A 95 15.81 -26.46 5.20
C LYS A 95 14.33 -26.05 5.23
N SER A 96 13.45 -26.93 4.77
CA SER A 96 12.01 -26.68 4.82
C SER A 96 11.48 -26.89 6.24
N PHE A 97 10.70 -25.92 6.74
CA PHE A 97 9.99 -26.03 8.03
C PHE A 97 8.65 -26.74 7.92
N VAL A 98 8.22 -27.14 6.72
CA VAL A 98 6.97 -27.88 6.55
C VAL A 98 7.19 -29.29 7.11
N PRO A 99 6.47 -29.71 8.17
CA PRO A 99 6.56 -31.07 8.64
C PRO A 99 6.14 -31.99 7.50
N LYS A 100 7.05 -32.86 7.03
CA LYS A 100 6.71 -33.92 6.09
C LYS A 100 5.60 -34.75 6.74
N LYS A 101 4.37 -34.64 6.24
CA LYS A 101 3.28 -35.58 6.56
C LYS A 101 3.85 -36.96 6.29
N ARG A 102 4.05 -37.77 7.34
CA ARG A 102 4.50 -39.16 7.20
C ARG A 102 3.52 -39.84 6.25
N ALA A 103 4.02 -40.32 5.11
CA ALA A 103 3.24 -41.15 4.23
C ALA A 103 2.76 -42.36 5.06
N SER A 104 1.44 -42.48 5.20
CA SER A 104 0.81 -43.67 5.75
C SER A 104 1.20 -44.83 4.85
N THR A 105 2.10 -45.68 5.34
CA THR A 105 2.37 -46.99 4.74
C THR A 105 1.13 -47.84 5.00
N SER A 106 0.28 -47.97 3.99
CA SER A 106 -0.80 -48.95 4.00
C SER A 106 -0.15 -50.34 3.83
N VAL A 107 -0.36 -51.18 4.84
CA VAL A 107 -0.13 -52.63 4.82
C VAL A 107 -1.13 -53.28 3.87
#